data_AF-A0AA42IZ25-F1
#
_entry.id   AF-A0AA42IZ25-F1
#
_cell.length_a   1.000
_cell.length_b   1.000
_cell.length_c   1.000
_cell.angle_alpha   90.00
_cell.angle_beta   90.00
_cell.angle_gamma   90.00
#
_symmetry.space_group_name_H-M   'P 1'
#
loop_
_entity.id
_entity.type
_entity.pdbx_description
1 polymer ?
#
loop_
_entity_poly.entity_id
_entity_poly.type
_entity_poly.pdbx_seq_one_letter_code
_entity_poly.pdbx_strand_id
1 'polypeptide(L)'
;MTIYLSGDVVVWAHPDDTFKEHEEYRDDENCVTTNGVTYGESPNDGYEYQLTYNRAQNEFSWCKLGKRPDDLKLIIPIIHSNTEATASDNLLNMELSTDTNTKVESVESDSILIMELLMAMDEKLDLILNPK
;
A
#
# COMPACT_ATOMS: atom_id res chain seq x y z
N MET A 1 11.89 3.35 -27.44
CA MET A 1 10.63 3.50 -26.69
C MET A 1 10.50 4.96 -26.27
N THR A 2 9.29 5.47 -26.04
CA THR A 2 9.10 6.77 -25.37
C THR A 2 8.86 6.58 -23.88
N ILE A 3 9.56 7.33 -23.04
CA ILE A 3 9.39 7.34 -21.58
C ILE A 3 9.03 8.74 -21.09
N TYR A 4 8.28 8.78 -19.99
CA TYR A 4 7.98 10.02 -19.28
C TYR A 4 8.67 10.01 -17.92
N LEU A 5 9.39 11.09 -17.63
CA LEU A 5 10.23 11.23 -16.45
C LEU A 5 9.65 12.25 -15.46
N SER A 6 9.80 11.96 -14.18
CA SER A 6 9.66 12.97 -13.13
C SER A 6 11.02 13.10 -12.45
N GLY A 7 11.83 14.07 -12.89
CA GLY A 7 13.26 14.11 -12.59
C GLY A 7 13.99 12.99 -13.34
N ASP A 8 14.53 12.03 -12.57
CA ASP A 8 15.22 10.84 -13.09
C ASP A 8 14.37 9.56 -13.01
N VAL A 9 13.18 9.63 -12.41
CA VAL A 9 12.28 8.49 -12.21
C VAL A 9 11.41 8.30 -13.43
N VAL A 10 11.32 7.05 -13.92
CA VAL A 10 10.41 6.68 -15.00
C VAL A 10 9.01 6.48 -14.43
N VAL A 11 8.08 7.34 -14.83
CA VAL A 11 6.68 7.30 -14.38
C VAL A 11 5.81 6.56 -15.41
N TRP A 12 6.19 6.64 -16.68
CA TRP A 12 5.50 5.98 -17.77
C TRP A 12 6.47 5.58 -18.87
N ALA A 13 6.19 4.48 -19.54
CA ALA A 13 6.97 3.97 -20.65
C ALA A 13 6.04 3.35 -21.70
N HIS A 14 6.32 3.64 -22.96
CA HIS A 14 5.55 3.16 -24.09
C HIS A 14 6.49 2.64 -25.18
N PRO A 15 6.18 1.48 -25.80
CA PRO A 15 7.06 0.84 -26.77
C PRO A 15 7.23 1.64 -28.06
N ASP A 16 6.26 2.50 -28.38
CA ASP A 16 6.30 3.37 -29.56
C ASP A 16 7.16 4.62 -29.34
N ASP A 17 7.96 4.97 -30.35
CA ASP A 17 8.94 6.06 -30.34
C ASP A 17 8.39 7.33 -31.00
N THR A 18 7.30 7.20 -31.78
CA THR A 18 6.63 8.32 -32.44
C THR A 18 5.76 9.13 -31.48
N PHE A 19 5.58 8.68 -30.24
CA PHE A 19 4.77 9.38 -29.24
C PHE A 19 5.31 10.78 -28.92
N LYS A 20 6.62 10.97 -29.04
CA LYS A 20 7.27 12.28 -28.88
C LYS A 20 7.03 13.24 -30.06
N GLU A 21 6.54 12.74 -31.20
CA GLU A 21 6.25 13.57 -32.37
C GLU A 21 4.91 14.33 -32.26
N HIS A 22 4.06 13.94 -31.30
CA HIS A 22 2.82 14.67 -31.00
C HIS A 22 3.09 16.06 -30.42
N GLU A 23 2.31 17.06 -30.84
CA GLU A 23 2.50 18.47 -30.44
C GLU A 23 2.55 18.66 -28.91
N GLU A 24 1.79 17.87 -28.15
CA GLU A 24 1.71 17.98 -26.70
C GLU A 24 2.99 17.54 -25.98
N TYR A 25 3.79 16.67 -26.58
CA TYR A 25 4.97 16.06 -25.95
C TYR A 25 6.29 16.42 -26.62
N ARG A 26 6.24 17.07 -27.80
CA ARG A 26 7.42 17.41 -28.60
C ARG A 26 8.39 18.31 -27.85
N ASP A 27 7.84 19.30 -27.15
CA ASP A 27 8.60 20.35 -26.46
C ASP A 27 8.73 20.05 -24.95
N ASP A 28 8.21 18.90 -24.47
CA ASP A 28 8.31 18.48 -23.07
C ASP A 28 9.66 17.80 -22.78
N GLU A 29 10.45 18.40 -21.89
CA GLU A 29 11.75 17.89 -21.46
C GLU A 29 11.68 16.59 -20.65
N ASN A 30 10.50 16.25 -20.13
CA ASN A 30 10.26 15.03 -19.38
C ASN A 30 9.88 13.85 -20.27
N CYS A 31 9.44 14.10 -21.50
CA CYS A 31 9.20 13.07 -22.50
C CYS A 31 10.50 12.77 -23.26
N VAL A 32 11.02 11.54 -23.19
CA VAL A 32 12.31 11.17 -23.78
C VAL A 32 12.17 9.91 -24.63
N THR A 33 12.81 9.89 -25.79
CA THR A 33 12.91 8.70 -26.64
C THR A 33 14.21 7.97 -26.35
N THR A 34 14.15 6.67 -26.07
CA THR A 34 15.28 5.85 -25.60
C THR A 34 16.05 5.15 -26.70
N ASN A 35 15.72 5.42 -27.98
CA ASN A 35 16.42 4.91 -29.17
C ASN A 35 16.69 3.39 -29.12
N GLY A 36 15.68 2.61 -28.75
CA GLY A 36 15.75 1.14 -28.69
C GLY A 36 16.34 0.55 -27.40
N VAL A 37 16.75 1.37 -26.42
CA VAL A 37 17.14 0.86 -25.09
C VAL A 37 15.90 0.38 -24.37
N THR A 38 15.96 -0.85 -23.84
CA THR A 38 14.90 -1.51 -23.06
C THR A 38 15.35 -1.75 -21.62
N TYR A 39 14.40 -1.79 -20.69
CA TYR A 39 14.65 -2.23 -19.31
C TYR A 39 14.12 -3.66 -19.11
N GLY A 40 14.81 -4.45 -18.28
CA GLY A 40 14.39 -5.80 -17.91
C GLY A 40 13.32 -5.81 -16.82
N GLU A 41 12.88 -6.99 -16.41
CA GLU A 41 11.94 -7.15 -15.30
C GLU A 41 12.52 -6.64 -13.98
N SER A 42 11.65 -6.14 -13.10
CA SER A 42 12.03 -5.74 -11.75
C SER A 42 12.50 -6.97 -10.95
N PRO A 43 13.56 -6.87 -10.12
CA PRO A 43 13.98 -7.97 -9.27
C PRO A 43 12.84 -8.49 -8.38
N ASN A 44 12.67 -9.81 -8.31
CA ASN A 44 11.64 -10.46 -7.47
C ASN A 44 12.27 -11.02 -6.19
N ASP A 45 12.80 -10.14 -5.33
CA ASP A 45 13.49 -10.49 -4.08
C ASP A 45 12.71 -10.06 -2.81
N GLY A 46 11.44 -9.65 -2.97
CA GLY A 46 10.60 -9.15 -1.86
C GLY A 46 10.82 -7.68 -1.50
N TYR A 47 11.63 -6.95 -2.27
CA TYR A 47 11.78 -5.50 -2.12
C TYR A 47 11.06 -4.75 -3.23
N GLU A 48 10.74 -3.49 -2.93
CA GLU A 48 10.18 -2.55 -3.89
C GLU A 48 11.32 -1.81 -4.61
N TYR A 49 11.19 -1.70 -5.92
CA TYR A 49 12.16 -1.05 -6.79
C TYR A 49 11.50 0.05 -7.61
N GLN A 50 12.24 1.13 -7.84
CA GLN A 50 11.85 2.23 -8.71
C GLN A 50 12.76 2.24 -9.94
N LEU A 51 12.16 2.33 -11.13
CA LEU A 51 12.90 2.46 -12.36
C LEU A 51 13.39 3.91 -12.52
N THR A 52 14.69 4.09 -12.68
CA THR A 52 15.32 5.37 -12.98
C THR A 52 16.01 5.31 -14.35
N TYR A 53 16.13 6.47 -14.99
CA TYR A 53 16.75 6.60 -16.31
C TYR A 53 17.82 7.68 -16.30
N ASN A 54 19.06 7.27 -16.59
CA ASN A 54 20.19 8.17 -16.68
C ASN A 54 20.29 8.73 -18.12
N ARG A 55 19.92 10.01 -18.28
CA ARG A 55 19.95 10.71 -19.58
C ARG A 55 21.36 10.80 -20.18
N ALA A 56 22.40 10.89 -19.37
CA ALA A 56 23.78 11.07 -19.85
C ALA A 56 24.38 9.77 -20.41
N GLN A 57 24.02 8.63 -19.83
CA GLN A 57 24.51 7.32 -20.22
C GLN A 57 23.53 6.55 -21.11
N ASN A 58 22.29 7.04 -21.25
CA ASN A 58 21.21 6.36 -21.97
C ASN A 58 20.95 4.95 -21.40
N GLU A 59 20.88 4.84 -20.07
CA GLU A 59 20.78 3.57 -19.34
C GLU A 59 19.67 3.61 -18.30
N PHE A 60 18.99 2.46 -18.13
CA PHE A 60 18.01 2.25 -17.06
C PHE A 60 18.64 1.60 -15.85
N SER A 61 18.15 1.92 -14.67
CA SER A 61 18.58 1.30 -13.42
C SER A 61 17.41 1.08 -12.47
N TRP A 62 17.43 -0.04 -11.76
CA TRP A 62 16.47 -0.33 -10.70
C TRP A 62 17.01 0.14 -9.35
N CYS A 63 16.40 1.18 -8.78
CA CYS A 63 16.75 1.69 -7.46
C CYS A 63 15.91 1.00 -6.39
N LYS A 64 16.57 0.36 -5.42
CA LYS A 64 15.92 -0.33 -4.30
C LYS A 64 15.35 0.68 -3.30
N LEU A 65 14.03 0.70 -3.11
CA LEU A 65 13.36 1.65 -2.21
C LEU A 65 13.25 1.11 -0.79
N GLY A 66 12.82 -0.15 -0.62
CA GLY A 66 12.54 -0.71 0.70
C GLY A 66 11.97 -2.11 0.64
N LYS A 67 11.87 -2.77 1.80
CA LYS A 67 11.23 -4.09 1.88
C LYS A 67 9.73 -3.90 1.61
N ARG A 68 9.16 -4.65 0.67
CA ARG A 68 7.72 -4.62 0.43
C ARG A 68 7.04 -5.02 1.75
N PRO A 69 5.99 -4.31 2.20
CA PRO A 69 5.19 -4.77 3.34
C PRO A 69 4.82 -6.24 3.11
N ASP A 70 4.93 -7.07 4.15
CA ASP A 70 4.53 -8.47 4.04
C ASP A 70 3.08 -8.49 3.47
N ASP A 71 2.82 -9.40 2.53
CA ASP A 71 1.59 -9.42 1.71
C ASP A 71 0.35 -9.07 2.56
N LEU A 72 -0.57 -8.25 2.05
CA LEU A 72 -1.81 -7.90 2.77
C LEU A 72 -2.54 -9.15 3.25
N LYS A 73 -2.43 -10.27 2.52
CA LYS A 73 -2.93 -11.59 2.90
C LYS A 73 -2.30 -12.19 4.17
N LEU A 74 -1.08 -11.79 4.52
CA LEU A 74 -0.38 -12.17 5.75
C LEU A 74 -0.74 -11.24 6.91
N ILE A 75 -0.95 -9.95 6.63
CA ILE A 75 -1.29 -8.96 7.65
C ILE A 75 -2.76 -9.08 8.10
N ILE A 76 -3.69 -9.35 7.19
CA ILE A 76 -5.13 -9.43 7.50
C ILE A 76 -5.45 -10.48 8.58
N PRO A 77 -4.95 -11.74 8.50
CA PRO A 77 -5.21 -12.73 9.56
C PRO A 77 -4.62 -12.33 10.92
N ILE A 78 -3.48 -11.62 10.93
CA ILE A 78 -2.86 -11.14 12.16
C ILE A 78 -3.73 -10.04 12.79
N ILE A 79 -4.23 -9.11 11.98
CA ILE A 79 -5.15 -8.07 12.46
C ILE A 79 -6.44 -8.70 13.00
N HIS A 80 -7.04 -9.64 12.26
CA HIS A 80 -8.26 -10.32 12.68
C HIS A 80 -8.09 -11.05 14.02
N SER A 81 -7.04 -11.86 14.14
CA SER A 81 -6.72 -12.59 15.38
C SER A 81 -6.52 -11.65 16.58
N ASN A 82 -5.82 -10.53 16.38
CA ASN A 82 -5.63 -9.53 17.44
C ASN A 82 -6.94 -8.82 17.81
N THR A 83 -7.80 -8.53 16.84
CA THR A 83 -9.12 -7.94 17.07
C THR A 83 -10.01 -8.88 17.89
N GLU A 84 -10.08 -10.17 17.53
CA GLU A 84 -10.84 -11.18 18.28
C GLU A 84 -10.33 -11.34 19.72
N ALA A 85 -9.01 -11.43 19.90
CA ALA A 85 -8.39 -11.52 21.21
C ALA A 85 -8.71 -10.29 22.07
N THR A 86 -8.60 -9.09 21.49
CA THR A 86 -8.90 -7.82 22.20
C THR A 86 -10.39 -7.72 22.56
N ALA A 87 -11.29 -8.14 21.67
CA ALA A 87 -12.72 -8.16 21.94
C ALA A 87 -13.05 -9.13 23.09
N SER A 88 -12.44 -10.32 23.10
CA SER A 88 -12.59 -11.29 24.18
C SER A 88 -12.07 -10.75 25.51
N ASP A 89 -10.90 -10.11 25.52
CA ASP A 89 -10.31 -9.52 26.72
C ASP A 89 -11.15 -8.35 27.26
N ASN A 90 -11.75 -7.55 26.37
CA ASN A 90 -12.67 -6.48 26.77
C ASN A 90 -13.94 -7.03 27.43
N LEU A 91 -14.54 -8.09 26.87
CA LEU A 91 -15.69 -8.76 27.50
C LEU A 91 -15.32 -9.32 28.88
N LEU A 92 -14.18 -9.98 28.99
CA LEU A 92 -13.68 -10.48 30.27
C LEU A 92 -13.47 -9.34 31.29
N ASN A 93 -12.92 -8.20 30.86
CA ASN A 93 -12.75 -7.03 31.71
C ASN A 93 -14.10 -6.43 32.13
N MET A 94 -15.12 -6.42 31.28
CA MET A 94 -16.48 -5.99 31.64
C MET A 94 -17.10 -6.92 32.68
N GLU A 95 -16.93 -8.24 32.54
CA GLU A 95 -17.36 -9.23 33.53
C GLU A 95 -16.62 -9.06 34.88
N LEU A 96 -15.32 -8.76 34.85
CA LEU A 96 -14.53 -8.57 36.06
C LEU A 96 -14.84 -7.24 36.77
N SER A 97 -15.12 -6.19 35.99
CA SER A 97 -15.38 -4.83 36.52
C SER A 97 -16.81 -4.62 36.99
N THR A 98 -17.78 -5.41 36.51
CA THR A 98 -19.14 -5.43 37.08
C THR A 98 -19.16 -5.94 38.54
N ASP A 99 -18.14 -6.73 38.95
CA ASP A 99 -18.01 -7.22 40.33
C ASP A 99 -17.32 -6.20 41.27
N THR A 100 -16.70 -5.12 40.75
CA THR A 100 -16.01 -4.08 41.55
C THR A 100 -16.75 -2.74 41.51
N ASN A 101 -17.85 -2.72 42.24
CA ASN A 101 -18.82 -1.63 42.40
C ASN A 101 -18.19 -0.29 42.87
N THR A 102 -17.82 0.62 41.95
CA THR A 102 -17.89 2.12 42.08
C THR A 102 -17.27 2.94 40.94
N LYS A 103 -16.49 2.36 40.01
CA LYS A 103 -15.90 3.08 38.85
C LYS A 103 -16.58 2.79 37.49
N VAL A 104 -17.74 2.14 37.54
CA VAL A 104 -18.35 1.38 36.44
C VAL A 104 -18.93 2.25 35.31
N GLU A 105 -19.50 3.42 35.60
CA GLU A 105 -20.28 4.16 34.59
C GLU A 105 -19.45 4.73 33.42
N SER A 106 -18.18 5.09 33.62
CA SER A 106 -17.35 5.64 32.52
C SER A 106 -16.67 4.56 31.68
N VAL A 107 -16.32 3.42 32.28
CA VAL A 107 -15.57 2.35 31.61
C VAL A 107 -16.48 1.51 30.71
N GLU A 108 -17.73 1.26 31.13
CA GLU A 108 -18.71 0.53 30.30
C GLU A 108 -19.03 1.27 28.99
N SER A 109 -19.16 2.60 29.03
CA SER A 109 -19.45 3.40 27.84
C SER A 109 -18.31 3.35 26.81
N ASP A 110 -17.07 3.41 27.28
CA ASP A 110 -15.89 3.37 26.40
C ASP A 110 -15.68 1.97 25.81
N SER A 111 -15.91 0.91 26.61
CA SER A 111 -15.82 -0.47 26.13
C SER A 111 -16.87 -0.81 25.07
N ILE A 112 -18.10 -0.31 25.22
CA ILE A 112 -19.16 -0.46 24.20
C ILE A 112 -18.78 0.26 22.91
N LEU A 113 -18.29 1.50 23.00
CA LEU A 113 -17.86 2.27 21.82
C LEU A 113 -16.72 1.59 21.07
N ILE A 114 -15.77 0.98 21.79
CA ILE A 114 -14.68 0.20 21.20
C ILE A 114 -15.24 -1.04 20.50
N MET A 115 -16.21 -1.74 21.08
CA MET A 115 -16.84 -2.91 20.47
C MET A 115 -17.56 -2.57 19.17
N GLU A 116 -18.29 -1.45 19.14
CA GLU A 116 -18.95 -0.94 17.93
C GLU A 116 -17.92 -0.61 16.83
N LEU A 117 -16.79 0.01 17.18
CA LEU A 117 -15.72 0.28 16.23
C LEU A 117 -15.10 -1.00 15.67
N LEU A 118 -14.85 -2.01 16.52
CA LEU A 118 -14.27 -3.28 16.10
C LEU A 118 -15.23 -4.06 15.18
N MET A 119 -16.54 -4.06 15.47
CA MET A 119 -17.56 -4.64 14.59
C MET A 119 -17.63 -3.94 13.22
N ALA A 120 -17.56 -2.61 13.21
CA ALA A 120 -17.55 -1.84 11.96
C ALA A 120 -16.29 -2.12 11.13
N MET A 121 -15.15 -2.35 11.77
CA MET A 121 -13.92 -2.77 11.09
C MET A 121 -14.04 -4.19 10.52
N ASP A 122 -14.63 -5.11 11.27
CA ASP A 122 -14.85 -6.50 10.85
C ASP A 122 -15.73 -6.58 9.59
N GLU A 123 -16.88 -5.89 9.58
CA GLU A 123 -17.74 -5.79 8.38
C GLU A 123 -17.00 -5.27 7.15
N LYS A 124 -16.10 -4.28 7.33
CA LYS A 124 -15.32 -3.72 6.22
C LYS A 124 -14.24 -4.69 5.73
N LEU A 125 -13.62 -5.43 6.63
CA LEU A 125 -12.65 -6.47 6.28
C LEU A 125 -13.34 -7.61 5.52
N ASP A 126 -14.53 -8.00 5.93
CA ASP A 126 -15.31 -9.07 5.29
C ASP A 126 -15.71 -8.69 3.85
N LEU A 127 -16.10 -7.44 3.62
CA LEU A 127 -16.36 -6.90 2.28
C LEU A 127 -15.13 -6.92 1.36
N ILE A 128 -13.93 -6.76 1.92
CA ILE A 128 -12.66 -6.79 1.17
C ILE A 128 -12.24 -8.24 0.88
N LEU A 129 -12.48 -9.15 1.82
CA LEU A 129 -12.11 -10.57 1.71
C LEU A 129 -13.06 -11.35 0.79
N ASN A 130 -14.36 -11.01 0.80
CA ASN A 130 -15.39 -11.62 -0.02
C ASN A 130 -16.10 -10.56 -0.89
N PRO A 131 -15.41 -10.01 -1.91
CA PRO A 131 -16.06 -9.12 -2.86
C PRO A 131 -17.11 -9.92 -3.65
N LYS A 132 -18.35 -9.42 -3.65
CA LYS A 132 -19.42 -9.95 -4.53
C LYS A 132 -19.03 -9.83 -6.00
#